data_AF-A0A1Y4LYN7-F1
#
_entry.id   AF-A0A1Y4LYN7-F1
#
_cell.length_a   1.000
_cell.length_b   1.000
_cell.length_c   1.000
_cell.angle_alpha   90.00
_cell.angle_beta   90.00
_cell.angle_gamma   90.00
#
_symmetry.space_group_name_H-M   'P 1'
#
loop_
_entity.id
_entity.type
_entity.pdbx_description
1 polymer ?
#
loop_
_entity_poly.entity_id
_entity_poly.type
_entity_poly.pdbx_seq_one_letter_code
_entity_poly.pdbx_strand_id
1 'polypeptide(L)'
;MKYTDKKIEKLGFEKEEENKYGASYVRYCNNYKQCVDILHKENGKHIIQSYENKTNSDGFNNCVGLTLEETKLFLKKAKQLKRKYGWIK
;
A
#
# COMPACT_ATOMS: atom_id res chain seq x y z
N MET A 1 2.38 -11.29 10.60
CA MET A 1 1.73 -10.67 9.42
C MET A 1 0.38 -10.06 9.78
N LYS A 2 -0.57 -10.84 10.31
CA LYS A 2 -1.89 -10.36 10.76
C LYS A 2 -1.87 -9.14 11.70
N TYR A 3 -0.86 -9.02 12.57
CA TYR A 3 -0.76 -7.86 13.49
C TYR A 3 -0.49 -6.52 12.79
N THR A 4 0.30 -6.51 11.70
CA THR A 4 0.55 -5.27 10.95
C THR A 4 -0.69 -4.84 10.19
N ASP A 5 -1.39 -5.81 9.57
CA ASP A 5 -2.66 -5.55 8.89
C ASP A 5 -3.71 -4.98 9.84
N LYS A 6 -3.86 -5.57 11.04
CA LYS A 6 -4.76 -5.04 12.08
C LYS A 6 -4.44 -3.60 12.51
N LYS A 7 -3.17 -3.19 12.46
CA LYS A 7 -2.80 -1.80 12.77
C LYS A 7 -3.15 -0.86 11.63
N ILE A 8 -2.93 -1.28 10.39
CA ILE A 8 -3.31 -0.55 9.18
C ILE A 8 -4.84 -0.38 9.13
N GLU A 9 -5.58 -1.44 9.46
CA GLU A 9 -7.04 -1.43 9.60
C GLU A 9 -7.55 -0.44 10.65
N LYS A 10 -6.88 -0.35 11.82
CA LYS A 10 -7.20 0.65 12.84
C LYS A 10 -7.00 2.10 12.39
N LEU A 11 -6.20 2.33 11.34
CA LEU A 11 -6.04 3.64 10.70
C LEU A 11 -7.08 3.88 9.59
N GLY A 12 -8.07 2.99 9.46
CA GLY A 12 -9.16 3.09 8.49
C GLY A 12 -8.87 2.46 7.12
N PHE A 13 -7.74 1.75 6.97
CA PHE A 13 -7.38 1.09 5.71
C PHE A 13 -7.86 -0.37 5.67
N GLU A 14 -8.74 -0.68 4.74
CA GLU A 14 -9.16 -2.04 4.42
C GLU A 14 -8.17 -2.69 3.46
N LYS A 15 -7.90 -3.98 3.63
CA LYS A 15 -7.06 -4.72 2.66
C LYS A 15 -7.96 -5.31 1.59
N GLU A 16 -7.72 -4.97 0.33
CA GLU A 16 -8.45 -5.54 -0.81
C GLU A 16 -7.75 -6.80 -1.33
N GLU A 17 -6.43 -6.75 -1.52
CA GLU A 17 -5.68 -7.86 -2.12
C GLU A 17 -4.33 -8.09 -1.44
N GLU A 18 -3.89 -9.34 -1.40
CA GLU A 18 -2.50 -9.71 -1.14
C GLU A 18 -2.17 -11.01 -1.89
N ASN A 19 -1.19 -10.93 -2.79
CA ASN A 19 -0.74 -12.06 -3.60
C ASN A 19 0.80 -12.04 -3.71
N LYS A 20 1.38 -12.89 -4.57
CA LYS A 20 2.84 -12.97 -4.74
C LYS A 20 3.48 -11.74 -5.39
N TYR A 21 2.71 -10.81 -5.94
CA TYR A 21 3.18 -9.60 -6.60
C TYR A 21 3.05 -8.35 -5.71
N GLY A 22 2.14 -8.38 -4.73
CA GLY A 22 1.84 -7.19 -3.96
C GLY A 22 0.80 -7.35 -2.87
N ALA A 23 0.48 -6.22 -2.25
CA ALA A 23 -0.72 -6.06 -1.45
C ALA A 23 -1.29 -4.65 -1.64
N SER A 24 -2.62 -4.56 -1.66
CA SER A 24 -3.37 -3.33 -1.89
C SER A 24 -4.29 -3.04 -0.71
N TYR A 25 -4.27 -1.79 -0.28
CA TYR A 25 -5.09 -1.29 0.82
C TYR A 25 -5.83 -0.04 0.39
N VAL A 26 -7.05 0.14 0.89
CA VAL A 26 -7.89 1.27 0.53
C VAL A 26 -8.50 1.92 1.76
N ARG A 27 -8.75 3.22 1.71
CA ARG A 27 -9.63 3.90 2.66
C ARG A 27 -10.51 4.92 1.96
N TYR A 28 -11.70 5.12 2.50
CA TYR A 28 -12.59 6.19 2.08
C TYR A 28 -12.24 7.47 2.85
N CYS A 29 -11.76 8.47 2.11
CA CYS A 29 -11.66 9.85 2.59
C CYS A 29 -12.92 10.62 2.15
N ASN A 30 -13.19 11.78 2.74
CA ASN A 30 -14.44 12.53 2.54
C ASN A 30 -14.88 12.62 1.07
N ASN A 31 -13.95 12.92 0.16
CA ASN A 31 -14.25 13.17 -1.25
C ASN A 31 -13.60 12.17 -2.23
N TYR A 32 -12.78 11.25 -1.74
CA TYR A 32 -11.98 10.37 -2.59
C TYR A 32 -11.64 9.04 -1.91
N LYS A 33 -11.30 8.05 -2.72
CA LYS A 33 -10.80 6.75 -2.24
C LYS A 33 -9.29 6.75 -2.37
N GLN A 34 -8.58 6.66 -1.26
CA GLN A 34 -7.12 6.52 -1.25
C GLN A 34 -6.75 5.05 -1.37
N CYS A 35 -5.83 4.73 -2.28
CA CYS A 35 -5.18 3.44 -2.42
C CYS A 35 -3.74 3.54 -1.88
N VAL A 36 -3.27 2.44 -1.27
CA VAL A 36 -1.87 2.22 -0.92
C VAL A 36 -1.46 0.85 -1.40
N ASP A 37 -0.62 0.83 -2.42
CA ASP A 37 -0.10 -0.39 -3.02
C ASP A 37 1.33 -0.64 -2.60
N ILE A 38 1.61 -1.87 -2.19
CA ILE A 38 2.96 -2.38 -1.99
C ILE A 38 3.25 -3.40 -3.07
N LEU A 39 4.19 -3.08 -3.93
CA LEU A 39 4.57 -3.87 -5.10
C LEU A 39 6.07 -4.20 -5.07
N HIS A 40 6.52 -5.04 -5.99
CA HIS A 40 7.94 -5.19 -6.30
C HIS A 40 8.21 -5.03 -7.80
N LYS A 41 9.38 -4.48 -8.13
CA LYS A 41 9.92 -4.51 -9.48
C LYS A 41 10.49 -5.90 -9.76
N GLU A 42 10.71 -6.20 -11.04
CA GLU A 42 11.40 -7.41 -11.49
C GLU A 42 12.77 -7.60 -10.80
N ASN A 43 13.49 -6.50 -10.55
CA ASN A 43 14.76 -6.50 -9.82
C ASN A 43 14.66 -6.64 -8.28
N GLY A 44 13.48 -7.02 -7.76
CA GLY A 44 13.23 -7.25 -6.34
C GLY A 44 13.12 -5.98 -5.46
N LYS A 45 13.29 -4.78 -6.02
CA LYS A 45 13.09 -3.53 -5.27
C LYS A 45 11.61 -3.29 -5.02
N HIS A 46 11.28 -2.90 -3.80
CA HIS A 46 9.89 -2.66 -3.40
C HIS A 46 9.47 -1.25 -3.78
N ILE A 47 8.20 -1.10 -4.09
CA ILE A 47 7.55 0.19 -4.31
C ILE A 47 6.40 0.27 -3.33
N ILE A 48 6.24 1.43 -2.70
CA ILE A 48 5.02 1.78 -1.97
C ILE A 48 4.46 3.02 -2.67
N GLN A 49 3.26 2.93 -3.20
CA GLN A 49 2.56 4.03 -3.85
C GLN A 49 1.31 4.36 -3.06
N SER A 50 1.05 5.65 -2.87
CA SER A 50 -0.20 6.12 -2.32
C SER A 50 -0.82 7.18 -3.21
N TYR A 51 -2.07 6.95 -3.60
CA TYR A 51 -2.73 7.72 -4.63
C TYR A 51 -4.25 7.66 -4.47
N GLU A 52 -4.94 8.61 -5.08
CA GLU A 52 -6.39 8.58 -5.25
C GLU A 52 -6.75 7.61 -6.37
N ASN A 53 -7.70 6.69 -6.14
CA ASN A 53 -8.10 5.68 -7.12
C ASN A 53 -8.61 6.27 -8.46
N LYS A 54 -9.20 7.45 -8.42
CA LYS A 54 -9.70 8.16 -9.61
C LYS A 54 -8.56 8.93 -10.30
N THR A 55 -8.68 9.04 -11.61
CA THR A 55 -7.82 9.91 -12.41
C THR A 55 -8.36 11.34 -12.40
N ASN A 56 -7.46 12.31 -12.42
CA ASN A 56 -7.76 13.73 -12.60
C ASN A 56 -8.04 14.05 -14.08
N SER A 57 -8.26 15.33 -14.39
CA SER A 57 -8.56 15.81 -15.75
C SER A 57 -7.44 15.53 -16.76
N ASP A 58 -6.21 15.35 -16.29
CA ASP A 58 -5.03 15.10 -17.12
C ASP A 58 -4.81 13.60 -17.36
N GLY A 59 -5.69 12.73 -16.82
CA GLY A 59 -5.60 11.28 -16.96
C GLY A 59 -4.66 10.59 -15.97
N PHE A 60 -4.21 11.28 -14.90
CA PHE A 60 -3.30 10.73 -13.89
C PHE A 60 -3.98 10.58 -12.52
N ASN A 61 -3.53 9.63 -11.70
CA ASN A 61 -3.95 9.57 -10.31
C ASN A 61 -3.23 10.62 -9.46
N ASN A 62 -3.97 11.31 -8.59
CA ASN A 62 -3.38 12.27 -7.65
C ASN A 62 -2.62 11.52 -6.55
N CYS A 63 -1.41 11.96 -6.20
CA CYS A 63 -0.68 11.41 -5.06
C CYS A 63 -1.35 11.81 -3.74
N VAL A 64 -1.38 10.89 -2.78
CA VAL A 64 -1.90 11.15 -1.44
C VAL A 64 -0.80 10.90 -0.42
N GLY A 65 -0.57 11.88 0.46
CA GLY A 65 0.44 11.76 1.50
C GLY A 65 0.12 10.66 2.51
N LEU A 66 1.16 10.03 3.03
CA LEU A 66 1.09 9.19 4.22
C LEU A 66 1.75 9.92 5.38
N THR A 67 1.14 9.85 6.55
CA THR A 67 1.77 10.28 7.80
C THR A 67 3.01 9.43 8.10
N LEU A 68 3.84 9.90 9.04
CA LEU A 68 5.00 9.14 9.48
C LEU A 68 4.62 7.78 10.08
N GLU A 69 3.51 7.70 10.81
CA GLU A 69 3.01 6.45 11.38
C GLU A 69 2.58 5.46 10.29
N GLU A 70 1.76 5.92 9.34
CA GLU A 70 1.32 5.12 8.19
C GLU A 70 2.52 4.62 7.39
N THR A 71 3.47 5.51 7.09
CA THR A 71 4.71 5.17 6.36
C THR A 71 5.48 4.06 7.08
N LYS A 72 5.62 4.13 8.41
CA LYS A 72 6.30 3.09 9.20
C LYS A 72 5.56 1.74 9.12
N LEU A 73 4.23 1.75 9.13
CA LEU A 73 3.42 0.53 9.04
C LEU A 73 3.49 -0.09 7.64
N PHE A 74 3.33 0.70 6.58
CA PHE A 74 3.45 0.20 5.21
C PHE A 74 4.86 -0.26 4.86
N LEU A 75 5.91 0.41 5.38
CA LEU A 75 7.29 -0.10 5.28
C LEU A 75 7.46 -1.43 6.01
N LYS A 76 6.88 -1.58 7.22
CA LYS A 76 6.90 -2.84 7.95
C LYS A 76 6.17 -3.94 7.19
N LYS A 77 5.06 -3.61 6.53
CA LYS A 77 4.30 -4.54 5.68
C LYS A 77 5.11 -4.96 4.45
N ALA A 78 5.75 -4.03 3.75
CA ALA A 78 6.63 -4.32 2.62
C ALA A 78 7.74 -5.31 3.01
N LYS A 79 8.39 -5.09 4.17
CA LYS A 79 9.39 -6.04 4.71
C LYS A 79 8.79 -7.42 5.04
N GLN A 80 7.51 -7.51 5.40
CA GLN A 80 6.83 -8.79 5.61
C GLN A 80 6.55 -9.52 4.30
N LEU A 81 6.04 -8.80 3.29
CA LEU A 81 5.80 -9.36 1.96
C LEU A 81 7.10 -9.87 1.34
N LYS A 82 8.20 -9.11 1.45
CA LYS A 82 9.54 -9.54 1.05
C LYS A 82 9.90 -10.94 1.56
N ARG A 83 9.73 -11.14 2.87
CA ARG A 83 10.08 -12.39 3.55
C ARG A 83 9.11 -13.52 3.20
N LYS A 84 7.81 -13.22 3.11
CA LYS A 84 6.77 -14.21 2.81
C LYS A 84 6.90 -14.78 1.41
N TYR A 85 7.11 -13.92 0.42
CA TYR A 85 7.06 -14.29 -0.99
C TYR A 85 8.44 -14.46 -1.62
N GLY A 86 9.51 -14.34 -0.83
CA GLY A 86 10.87 -14.50 -1.32
C GLY A 86 11.19 -13.51 -2.44
N TRP A 87 10.77 -12.25 -2.31
CA TRP A 87 11.17 -11.17 -3.23
C TRP A 87 12.65 -10.87 -3.01
N ILE A 88 13.48 -11.74 -3.57
CA ILE A 88 14.94 -11.74 -3.55
C ILE A 88 15.41 -11.38 -4.96
N LYS A 89 16.56 -10.70 -5.02
CA LYS A 89 17.27 -10.40 -6.26
C LYS A 89 17.66 -11.67 -7.00
#